data_AF-A0A8T7GLX9-F1
#
_entry.id   AF-A0A8T7GLX9-F1
#
_cell.length_a   1.000
_cell.length_b   1.000
_cell.length_c   1.000
_cell.angle_alpha   90.00
_cell.angle_beta   90.00
_cell.angle_gamma   90.00
#
_symmetry.space_group_name_H-M   'P 1'
#
loop_
_entity.id
_entity.type
_entity.pdbx_description
1 polymer ?
#
loop_
_entity_poly.entity_id
_entity_poly.type
_entity_poly.pdbx_seq_one_letter_code
_entity_poly.pdbx_strand_id
1 'polypeptide(L)'
;MDEKILNLFNNKFSFEEHENRLDLGFRNILKEIRDFTNNLGDNVKEEIRPHRIVYSKGIVFRIFLDIEPAYDKIIITIKKGREKKERYVIQKLTENIEFIKKEINDAYINIQ
;
A
#
# COMPACT_ATOMS: atom_id res chain seq x y z
N MET A 1 16.40 -21.37 19.77
CA MET A 1 15.71 -20.49 18.80
C MET A 1 16.63 -19.31 18.57
N ASP A 2 17.11 -19.10 17.35
CA ASP A 2 18.14 -18.09 17.07
C ASP A 2 17.65 -16.66 17.35
N GLU A 3 18.45 -15.86 18.06
CA GLU A 3 18.22 -14.42 18.21
C GLU A 3 18.09 -13.70 16.85
N LYS A 4 18.71 -14.26 15.80
CA LYS A 4 18.58 -13.80 14.42
C LYS A 4 17.15 -13.96 13.88
N ILE A 5 16.48 -15.06 14.21
CA ILE A 5 15.08 -15.30 13.84
C ILE A 5 14.18 -14.37 14.66
N LEU A 6 14.44 -14.23 15.96
CA LEU A 6 13.69 -13.31 16.82
C LEU A 6 13.83 -11.84 16.37
N ASN A 7 15.02 -11.41 15.93
CA ASN A 7 15.25 -10.08 15.37
C ASN A 7 14.62 -9.89 13.99
N LEU A 8 14.45 -10.96 13.20
CA LEU A 8 13.67 -10.91 11.95
C LEU A 8 12.17 -10.65 12.23
N PHE A 9 11.65 -11.15 13.35
CA PHE A 9 10.28 -10.89 13.81
C PHE A 9 10.14 -9.57 14.59
N ASN A 10 11.21 -9.07 15.19
CA ASN A 10 11.23 -7.80 15.94
C ASN A 10 11.61 -6.57 15.10
N ASN A 11 12.19 -6.75 13.91
CA ASN A 11 12.37 -5.65 12.98
C ASN A 11 10.98 -5.24 12.46
N LYS A 12 10.51 -4.06 12.90
CA LYS A 12 9.43 -3.36 12.22
C LYS A 12 9.89 -3.17 10.77
N PHE A 13 9.19 -3.81 9.84
CA PHE A 13 9.38 -3.56 8.41
C PHE A 13 9.25 -2.06 8.16
N SER A 14 10.16 -1.52 7.36
CA SER A 14 10.16 -0.10 7.01
C SER A 14 9.61 0.11 5.60
N PHE A 15 9.08 1.30 5.34
CA PHE A 15 8.65 1.66 3.99
C PHE A 15 9.86 1.66 3.03
N GLU A 16 10.99 2.15 3.50
CA GLU A 16 12.24 2.26 2.75
C GLU A 16 12.77 0.87 2.35
N GLU A 17 12.56 -0.17 3.15
CA GLU A 17 12.89 -1.53 2.76
C GLU A 17 12.07 -2.01 1.56
N HIS A 18 10.79 -1.65 1.49
CA HIS A 18 9.92 -1.94 0.34
C HIS A 18 10.30 -1.11 -0.88
N GLU A 19 10.54 0.18 -0.68
CA GLU A 19 10.94 1.10 -1.74
C GLU A 19 12.27 0.67 -2.39
N ASN A 20 13.27 0.30 -1.57
CA ASN A 20 14.60 -0.07 -2.05
C ASN A 20 14.62 -1.35 -2.88
N ARG A 21 13.57 -2.18 -2.81
CA ARG A 21 13.41 -3.38 -3.64
C ARG A 21 12.91 -3.08 -5.05
N LEU A 22 12.37 -1.89 -5.30
CA LEU A 22 11.82 -1.48 -6.58
C LEU A 22 12.90 -0.86 -7.49
N ASP A 23 12.72 -0.98 -8.80
CA ASP A 23 13.41 -0.14 -9.77
C ASP A 23 13.02 1.34 -9.61
N LEU A 24 13.94 2.26 -9.94
CA LEU A 24 13.82 3.71 -9.65
C LEU A 24 12.49 4.34 -10.08
N GLY A 25 11.96 3.96 -11.24
CA GLY A 25 10.67 4.49 -11.72
C GLY A 25 9.48 4.09 -10.83
N PHE A 26 9.46 2.85 -10.35
CA PHE A 26 8.40 2.36 -9.46
C PHE A 26 8.54 2.93 -8.04
N ARG A 27 9.75 3.30 -7.59
CA ARG A 27 9.92 3.99 -6.30
C ARG A 27 9.13 5.28 -6.22
N ASN A 28 9.19 6.09 -7.28
CA ASN A 28 8.47 7.36 -7.35
C ASN A 28 6.95 7.13 -7.33
N ILE A 29 6.47 6.12 -8.06
CA ILE A 29 5.05 5.75 -8.05
C ILE A 29 4.61 5.29 -6.66
N LEU A 30 5.40 4.45 -5.98
CA LEU A 30 5.08 3.99 -4.63
C LEU A 30 5.00 5.15 -3.64
N LYS A 31 5.95 6.08 -3.70
CA LYS A 31 5.97 7.31 -2.88
C LYS A 31 4.77 8.20 -3.17
N GLU A 32 4.45 8.43 -4.44
CA GLU A 32 3.31 9.25 -4.86
C GLU A 32 1.98 8.68 -4.35
N ILE A 33 1.80 7.35 -4.41
CA ILE A 33 0.61 6.68 -3.88
C ILE A 33 0.55 6.77 -2.35
N ARG A 34 1.69 6.60 -1.67
CA ARG A 34 1.79 6.75 -0.21
C ARG A 34 1.41 8.15 0.23
N ASP A 35 2.00 9.17 -0.39
CA ASP A 35 1.76 10.57 -0.05
C ASP A 35 0.31 10.93 -0.31
N PHE A 36 -0.25 10.53 -1.46
CA PHE A 36 -1.67 10.72 -1.75
C PHE A 36 -2.55 10.06 -0.67
N THR A 37 -2.29 8.79 -0.34
CA THR A 37 -3.13 8.02 0.58
C THR A 37 -3.08 8.57 2.00
N ASN A 38 -1.90 8.96 2.49
CA ASN A 38 -1.74 9.57 3.81
C ASN A 38 -2.43 10.93 3.92
N ASN A 39 -2.65 11.62 2.80
CA ASN A 39 -3.34 12.91 2.74
C ASN A 39 -4.86 12.81 2.51
N LEU A 40 -5.46 11.60 2.47
CA LEU A 40 -6.91 11.44 2.33
C LEU A 40 -7.69 11.87 3.60
N GLY A 41 -7.03 11.86 4.77
CA GLY A 41 -7.57 12.39 6.02
C GLY A 41 -6.91 11.82 7.28
N ASP A 42 -7.14 12.46 8.42
CA ASP A 42 -6.43 12.16 9.70
C ASP A 42 -6.69 10.76 10.28
N ASN A 43 -7.71 10.07 9.78
CA ASN A 43 -8.09 8.73 10.22
C ASN A 43 -7.51 7.61 9.35
N VAL A 44 -6.63 7.95 8.40
CA VAL A 44 -5.82 6.98 7.65
C VAL A 44 -4.74 6.41 8.57
N LYS A 45 -4.55 5.09 8.49
CA LYS A 45 -3.52 4.37 9.21
C LYS A 45 -2.72 3.51 8.24
N GLU A 46 -1.44 3.83 8.10
CA GLU A 46 -0.44 3.05 7.38
C GLU A 46 0.11 1.94 8.29
N GLU A 47 0.15 0.72 7.76
CA GLU A 47 0.75 -0.44 8.42
C GLU A 47 1.73 -1.12 7.46
N ILE A 48 3.01 -1.12 7.82
CA ILE A 48 4.06 -1.80 7.06
C ILE A 48 4.14 -3.26 7.50
N ARG A 49 3.98 -4.19 6.55
CA ARG A 49 4.04 -5.64 6.74
C ARG A 49 5.20 -6.24 5.93
N PRO A 50 5.62 -7.50 6.16
CA PRO A 50 6.81 -8.09 5.50
C PRO A 50 6.87 -7.98 3.97
N HIS A 51 5.71 -7.98 3.31
CA HIS A 51 5.60 -8.03 1.84
C HIS A 51 4.64 -6.98 1.26
N ARG A 52 4.04 -6.14 2.11
CA ARG A 52 2.99 -5.21 1.69
C ARG A 52 2.88 -4.02 2.61
N ILE A 53 2.27 -2.97 2.10
CA ILE A 53 1.88 -1.77 2.84
C ILE A 53 0.36 -1.72 2.82
N VAL A 54 -0.25 -1.70 4.00
CA VAL A 54 -1.70 -1.75 4.16
C VAL A 54 -2.18 -0.42 4.71
N TYR A 55 -3.23 0.14 4.12
CA TYR A 55 -3.91 1.32 4.64
C TYR A 55 -5.30 0.98 5.10
N SER A 56 -5.64 1.50 6.27
CA SER A 56 -6.94 1.33 6.90
C SER A 56 -7.53 2.64 7.37
N LYS A 57 -8.85 2.66 7.54
CA LYS A 57 -9.62 3.83 7.98
C LYS A 57 -10.29 3.58 9.33
N GLY A 58 -10.15 4.57 10.22
CA GLY A 58 -10.95 4.68 11.45
C GLY A 58 -10.60 3.68 12.57
N ILE A 59 -11.41 3.69 13.63
CA ILE A 59 -11.17 2.94 14.88
C ILE A 59 -11.17 1.42 14.66
N VAL A 60 -12.00 0.94 13.74
CA VAL A 60 -12.13 -0.48 13.40
C VAL A 60 -11.13 -0.94 12.33
N PHE A 61 -10.14 -0.10 11.99
CA PHE A 61 -9.02 -0.40 11.08
C PHE A 61 -9.47 -1.10 9.79
N ARG A 62 -10.46 -0.53 9.11
CA ARG A 62 -11.00 -1.12 7.89
C ARG A 62 -10.06 -0.88 6.73
N ILE A 63 -9.47 -1.96 6.26
CA ILE A 63 -8.51 -1.94 5.15
C ILE A 63 -9.24 -1.54 3.87
N PHE A 64 -8.77 -0.48 3.22
CA PHE A 64 -9.27 -0.02 1.92
C PHE A 64 -8.22 -0.13 0.81
N LEU A 65 -6.93 -0.19 1.18
CA LEU A 65 -5.82 -0.29 0.24
C LEU A 65 -4.76 -1.27 0.76
N ASP A 66 -4.29 -2.13 -0.12
CA ASP A 66 -3.20 -3.08 0.10
C ASP A 66 -2.24 -3.00 -1.09
N ILE A 67 -0.98 -2.68 -0.83
CA ILE A 67 0.06 -2.48 -1.83
C ILE A 67 1.13 -3.53 -1.64
N GLU A 68 1.37 -4.36 -2.65
CA GLU A 68 2.46 -5.34 -2.70
C GLU A 68 3.53 -4.83 -3.68
N PRO A 69 4.61 -4.20 -3.19
CA PRO A 69 5.74 -3.82 -4.03
C PRO A 69 6.58 -5.05 -4.39
N ALA A 70 6.89 -5.21 -5.67
CA ALA A 70 7.75 -6.26 -6.22
C ALA A 70 8.73 -5.64 -7.22
N TYR A 71 9.90 -6.26 -7.42
CA TYR A 71 11.06 -5.66 -8.12
C TYR A 71 10.73 -4.75 -9.33
N ASP A 72 9.90 -5.24 -10.26
CA ASP A 72 9.53 -4.61 -11.52
C ASP A 72 8.06 -4.16 -11.59
N LYS A 73 7.33 -4.19 -10.48
CA LYS A 73 5.88 -3.90 -10.46
C LYS A 73 5.34 -3.52 -9.09
N ILE A 74 4.22 -2.82 -9.08
CA ILE A 74 3.45 -2.56 -7.86
C ILE A 74 2.08 -3.18 -8.03
N ILE A 75 1.69 -4.07 -7.12
CA ILE A 75 0.35 -4.63 -7.12
C ILE A 75 -0.49 -3.89 -6.10
N ILE A 76 -1.65 -3.40 -6.52
CA ILE A 76 -2.55 -2.58 -5.72
C ILE A 76 -3.88 -3.31 -5.64
N THR A 77 -4.32 -3.62 -4.43
CA THR A 77 -5.66 -4.17 -4.18
C THR A 77 -6.47 -3.13 -3.43
N ILE A 78 -7.52 -2.62 -4.08
CA ILE A 78 -8.46 -1.63 -3.54
C ILE A 78 -9.70 -2.36 -3.07
N LYS A 79 -10.13 -2.10 -1.83
CA LYS A 79 -11.32 -2.71 -1.21
C LYS A 79 -12.40 -1.66 -1.04
N LYS A 80 -13.53 -1.83 -1.73
CA LYS A 80 -14.69 -0.92 -1.70
C LYS A 80 -15.83 -1.45 -0.80
N GLY A 81 -15.58 -2.51 -0.03
CA GLY A 81 -16.57 -3.17 0.84
C GLY A 81 -16.15 -4.59 1.22
N ARG A 82 -17.06 -5.38 1.82
CA ARG A 82 -16.78 -6.78 2.25
C ARG A 82 -16.45 -7.71 1.08
N GLU A 83 -17.14 -7.55 -0.05
CA GLU A 83 -17.05 -8.49 -1.18
C GLU A 83 -16.41 -7.86 -2.42
N LYS A 84 -16.40 -6.52 -2.53
CA LYS A 84 -15.88 -5.81 -3.70
C LYS A 84 -14.41 -5.44 -3.50
N LYS A 85 -13.55 -6.11 -4.27
CA LYS A 85 -12.12 -5.81 -4.40
C LYS A 85 -11.75 -5.67 -5.87
N GLU A 86 -10.93 -4.68 -6.18
CA GLU A 86 -10.35 -4.48 -7.51
C GLU A 86 -8.83 -4.57 -7.37
N ARG A 87 -8.18 -5.34 -8.25
CA ARG A 87 -6.74 -5.57 -8.23
C ARG A 87 -6.15 -4.97 -9.50
N TYR A 88 -5.20 -4.06 -9.32
CA TYR A 88 -4.44 -3.40 -10.36
C TYR A 88 -2.99 -3.84 -10.25
N VAL A 89 -2.33 -4.03 -11.39
CA VAL A 89 -0.89 -4.34 -11.43
C VAL A 89 -0.24 -3.26 -12.25
N ILE A 90 0.59 -2.44 -11.61
CA ILE A 90 1.39 -1.44 -12.28
C ILE A 90 2.69 -2.10 -12.73
N GLN A 91 2.86 -2.35 -14.03
CA GLN A 91 4.07 -2.92 -14.66
C GLN A 91 4.77 -1.93 -15.61
N LYS A 92 4.15 -0.78 -15.89
CA LYS A 92 4.72 0.27 -16.76
C LYS A 92 4.47 1.64 -16.16
N LEU A 93 5.46 2.53 -16.28
CA LEU A 93 5.36 3.90 -15.78
C LEU A 93 4.27 4.74 -16.48
N THR A 94 3.74 4.28 -17.62
CA THR A 94 2.68 4.93 -18.38
C THR A 94 1.26 4.57 -17.91
N GLU A 95 1.13 3.65 -16.95
CA GLU A 95 -0.19 3.28 -16.43
C GLU A 95 -0.81 4.45 -15.66
N ASN A 96 -2.13 4.58 -15.76
CA ASN A 96 -2.85 5.77 -15.34
C ASN A 96 -2.95 5.86 -13.80
N ILE A 97 -1.93 6.46 -13.18
CA ILE A 97 -1.83 6.66 -11.73
C ILE A 97 -2.99 7.53 -11.21
N GLU A 98 -3.44 8.52 -11.98
CA GLU A 98 -4.57 9.38 -11.59
C GLU A 98 -5.88 8.61 -11.48
N PHE A 99 -6.11 7.64 -12.38
CA PHE A 99 -7.24 6.73 -12.25
C PHE A 99 -7.14 5.90 -10.96
N ILE A 100 -5.97 5.34 -10.66
CA ILE A 100 -5.75 4.55 -9.43
C ILE A 100 -5.99 5.40 -8.17
N LYS A 101 -5.49 6.64 -8.13
CA LYS A 101 -5.74 7.58 -7.03
C LYS A 101 -7.23 7.84 -6.83
N LYS A 102 -7.99 8.04 -7.91
CA LYS A 102 -9.45 8.18 -7.85
C LYS A 102 -10.11 6.95 -7.22
N GLU A 103 -9.74 5.76 -7.67
CA GLU A 103 -10.29 4.51 -7.14
C GLU A 103 -9.95 4.31 -5.65
N ILE A 104 -8.74 4.72 -5.22
CA ILE A 104 -8.32 4.70 -3.80
C ILE A 104 -9.17 5.67 -2.99
N ASN A 105 -9.35 6.91 -3.46
CA ASN A 105 -10.19 7.90 -2.77
C ASN A 105 -11.64 7.42 -2.64
N ASP A 106 -12.21 6.87 -3.70
CA ASP A 106 -13.56 6.33 -3.67
C ASP A 106 -13.68 5.17 -2.66
N ALA A 107 -12.67 4.30 -2.57
CA ALA A 107 -12.64 3.24 -1.57
C ALA A 107 -12.52 3.79 -0.15
N TYR A 108 -11.66 4.78 0.08
CA TYR A 108 -11.52 5.45 1.37
C TYR A 108 -12.83 6.13 1.80
N ILE A 109 -13.54 6.80 0.90
CA ILE A 109 -14.84 7.43 1.21
C ILE A 109 -15.87 6.39 1.60
N ASN A 110 -15.97 5.30 0.83
CA ASN A 110 -17.07 4.34 0.91
C ASN A 110 -16.81 3.13 1.83
N ILE A 111 -15.58 2.90 2.30
CA ILE A 111 -15.30 1.81 3.23
C ILE A 111 -16.03 2.06 4.56
N GLN A 112 -16.97 1.17 4.88
CA GLN A 112 -17.83 1.24 6.06
C GLN A 112 -17.42 0.28 7.13
#